data_AF-A0A132NVM4-F1
#
_entry.id   AF-A0A132NVM4-F1
#
_cell.length_a   1.000
_cell.length_b   1.000
_cell.length_c   1.000
_cell.angle_alpha   90.00
_cell.angle_beta   90.00
_cell.angle_gamma   90.00
#
_symmetry.space_group_name_H-M   'P 1'
#
loop_
_entity.id
_entity.type
_entity.pdbx_description
1 polymer ?
#
loop_
_entity_poly.entity_id
_entity_poly.type
_entity_poly.pdbx_seq_one_letter_code
_entity_poly.pdbx_strand_id
1 'polypeptide(L)'
;MDYDNTDFLVAFMDTHAKDAVRRLPISRVRAICRTVPTITLLSAEAPVLISRLAELFIADVTNQSYRMAIRGNTTTVTEDDIAHVFNTTPEYDFLAILRALRKSTNESTSEKEE
;
A
#
# COMPACT_ATOMS: atom_id res chain seq x y z
N MET A 1 18.71 11.95 -1.44
CA MET A 1 18.87 10.71 -2.21
C MET A 1 17.59 10.55 -2.97
N ASP A 2 17.63 10.68 -4.29
CA ASP A 2 16.45 10.54 -5.12
C ASP A 2 16.03 9.07 -5.12
N TYR A 3 14.95 8.77 -4.41
CA TYR A 3 14.34 7.44 -4.38
C TYR A 3 13.48 7.26 -5.62
N ASP A 4 14.11 7.36 -6.79
CA ASP A 4 13.44 7.11 -8.06
C ASP A 4 13.19 5.60 -8.20
N ASN A 5 11.97 5.16 -7.88
CA ASN A 5 11.53 3.77 -8.05
C ASN A 5 10.84 3.53 -9.39
N THR A 6 10.86 4.52 -10.29
CA THR A 6 10.13 4.47 -11.56
C THR A 6 10.65 3.34 -12.43
N ASP A 7 11.97 3.13 -12.47
CA ASP A 7 12.60 2.02 -13.21
C ASP A 7 12.12 0.65 -12.72
N PHE A 8 12.02 0.46 -11.40
CA PHE A 8 11.51 -0.77 -10.82
C PHE A 8 10.04 -0.98 -11.20
N LEU A 9 9.22 0.06 -11.12
CA LEU A 9 7.79 -0.04 -11.43
C LEU A 9 7.54 -0.30 -12.91
N VAL A 10 8.32 0.30 -13.81
CA VAL A 10 8.26 0.00 -15.25
C VAL A 10 8.62 -1.48 -15.49
N ALA A 11 9.73 -1.96 -14.93
CA ALA A 11 10.13 -3.36 -15.08
C ALA A 11 9.10 -4.34 -14.46
N PHE A 12 8.54 -3.97 -13.30
CA PHE A 12 7.48 -4.74 -12.64
C PHE A 12 6.22 -4.79 -13.51
N MET A 13 5.86 -3.68 -14.15
CA MET A 13 4.71 -3.62 -15.06
C MET A 13 4.88 -4.54 -16.26
N ASP A 14 6.05 -4.49 -16.91
CA ASP A 14 6.34 -5.29 -18.10
C ASP A 14 6.35 -6.79 -17.80
N THR A 15 6.93 -7.17 -16.66
CA THR A 15 6.99 -8.56 -16.22
C THR A 15 5.60 -9.14 -15.92
N HIS A 16 4.70 -8.32 -15.36
CA HIS A 16 3.39 -8.77 -14.86
C HIS A 16 2.22 -8.38 -15.76
N ALA A 17 2.46 -7.83 -16.95
CA ALA A 17 1.40 -7.38 -17.86
C ALA A 17 0.46 -8.52 -18.30
N LYS A 18 0.94 -9.77 -18.30
CA LYS A 18 0.21 -10.96 -18.78
C LYS A 18 -0.35 -11.87 -17.68
N ASP A 19 -0.06 -11.61 -16.41
CA ASP A 19 -0.48 -12.47 -15.30
C ASP A 19 -1.94 -12.20 -14.90
N ALA A 20 -2.88 -12.83 -15.61
CA ALA A 20 -4.31 -12.77 -15.29
C ALA A 20 -4.65 -13.32 -13.88
N VAL A 21 -3.77 -14.16 -13.30
CA VAL A 21 -3.97 -14.84 -12.01
C VAL A 21 -3.72 -13.94 -10.80
N ARG A 22 -3.03 -12.80 -10.95
CA ARG A 22 -2.61 -11.94 -9.83
C ARG A 22 -3.46 -10.68 -9.64
N ARG A 23 -4.56 -10.54 -10.37
CA ARG A 23 -5.35 -9.30 -10.35
C ARG A 23 -6.24 -9.21 -9.12
N LEU A 24 -6.28 -8.05 -8.48
CA LEU A 24 -7.21 -7.81 -7.37
C LEU A 24 -8.66 -8.01 -7.87
N PRO A 25 -9.55 -8.60 -7.05
CA PRO A 25 -10.92 -8.87 -7.47
C PRO A 25 -11.68 -7.55 -7.69
N ILE A 26 -12.04 -7.27 -8.95
CA ILE A 26 -12.70 -6.02 -9.37
C ILE A 26 -14.00 -5.77 -8.60
N SER A 27 -14.75 -6.81 -8.25
CA SER A 27 -15.96 -6.68 -7.43
C SER A 27 -15.68 -6.11 -6.04
N ARG A 28 -14.54 -6.48 -5.42
CA ARG A 28 -14.12 -5.95 -4.12
C ARG A 28 -13.60 -4.54 -4.23
N VAL A 29 -12.78 -4.24 -5.25
CA VAL A 29 -12.30 -2.88 -5.51
C VAL A 29 -13.48 -1.93 -5.72
N ARG A 30 -14.49 -2.36 -6.50
CA ARG A 30 -15.73 -1.60 -6.71
C ARG A 30 -16.49 -1.36 -5.40
N ALA A 31 -16.59 -2.37 -4.53
CA ALA A 31 -17.26 -2.24 -3.25
C ALA A 31 -16.57 -1.21 -2.35
N ILE A 32 -15.22 -1.23 -2.29
CA ILE A 32 -14.42 -0.25 -1.55
C ILE A 32 -14.63 1.16 -2.12
N CYS A 33 -14.64 1.34 -3.44
CA CYS A 33 -14.90 2.65 -4.04
C CYS A 33 -16.26 3.22 -3.62
N ARG A 34 -17.28 2.37 -3.46
CA ARG A 34 -18.64 2.80 -3.06
C ARG A 34 -18.81 3.08 -1.57
N THR A 35 -17.82 2.80 -0.73
CA THR A 35 -17.90 3.19 0.69
C THR A 35 -17.73 4.69 0.88
N VAL A 36 -17.16 5.38 -0.12
CA VAL A 36 -16.97 6.83 -0.11
C VAL A 36 -18.32 7.51 -0.35
N PRO A 37 -18.88 8.24 0.63
CA PRO A 37 -20.25 8.78 0.54
C PRO A 37 -20.46 9.79 -0.59
N THR A 38 -19.38 10.42 -1.06
CA THR A 38 -19.42 11.43 -2.14
C THR A 38 -19.51 10.82 -3.53
N ILE A 39 -19.34 9.51 -3.69
CA ILE A 39 -19.37 8.82 -4.98
C ILE A 39 -20.79 8.35 -5.29
N THR A 40 -21.48 9.06 -6.17
CA THR A 40 -22.83 8.71 -6.64
C THR A 40 -22.82 7.79 -7.85
N LEU A 41 -21.87 7.98 -8.76
CA LEU A 41 -21.66 7.19 -9.96
C LEU A 41 -20.19 6.78 -10.06
N LEU A 42 -19.95 5.56 -10.55
CA LEU A 42 -18.62 5.02 -10.71
C LEU A 42 -18.50 4.40 -12.11
N SER A 43 -17.59 4.94 -12.92
CA SER A 43 -17.29 4.40 -14.25
C SER A 43 -16.84 2.95 -14.17
N ALA A 44 -17.13 2.15 -15.19
CA ALA A 44 -16.69 0.76 -15.29
C ALA A 44 -15.15 0.64 -15.33
N GLU A 45 -14.46 1.65 -15.86
CA GLU A 45 -12.99 1.67 -15.99
C GLU A 45 -12.29 2.01 -14.68
N ALA A 46 -12.93 2.80 -13.81
CA ALA A 46 -12.30 3.29 -12.59
C ALA A 46 -11.85 2.15 -11.64
N PRO A 47 -12.68 1.13 -11.31
CA PRO A 47 -12.23 -0.01 -10.52
C PRO A 47 -11.08 -0.80 -11.14
N VAL A 48 -11.00 -0.85 -12.48
CA VAL A 48 -9.92 -1.56 -13.19
C VAL A 48 -8.61 -0.80 -13.04
N LEU A 49 -8.63 0.52 -13.21
CA LEU A 49 -7.45 1.37 -13.00
C LEU A 49 -7.01 1.37 -11.54
N ILE A 50 -7.94 1.52 -10.60
CA ILE A 50 -7.63 1.49 -9.16
C ILE A 50 -7.04 0.15 -8.75
N SER A 51 -7.56 -0.97 -9.28
CA SER A 51 -6.97 -2.29 -9.06
C SER A 51 -5.50 -2.31 -9.47
N ARG A 52 -5.16 -1.76 -10.64
CA ARG A 52 -3.78 -1.73 -11.12
C ARG A 52 -2.90 -0.78 -10.31
N LEU A 53 -3.41 0.39 -9.96
CA LEU A 53 -2.71 1.34 -9.11
C LEU A 53 -2.43 0.76 -7.72
N ALA A 54 -3.38 0.02 -7.14
CA ALA A 54 -3.20 -0.64 -5.86
C ALA A 54 -2.13 -1.73 -5.91
N GLU A 55 -2.05 -2.51 -7.00
CA GLU A 55 -0.96 -3.46 -7.21
C GLU A 55 0.41 -2.77 -7.28
N LEU A 56 0.51 -1.67 -8.02
CA LEU A 56 1.75 -0.89 -8.12
C LEU A 56 2.14 -0.26 -6.80
N PHE A 57 1.17 0.29 -6.06
CA PHE A 57 1.37 0.83 -4.73
C PHE A 57 1.91 -0.23 -3.76
N ILE A 58 1.34 -1.44 -3.76
CA ILE A 58 1.84 -2.54 -2.92
C ILE A 58 3.26 -2.93 -3.33
N ALA A 59 3.55 -3.03 -4.63
CA ALA A 59 4.87 -3.37 -5.13
C ALA A 59 5.93 -2.33 -4.75
N ASP A 60 5.60 -1.04 -4.90
CA ASP A 60 6.48 0.08 -4.55
C ASP A 60 6.81 0.09 -3.05
N VAL A 61 5.78 0.06 -2.19
CA VAL A 61 5.94 0.02 -0.74
C VAL A 61 6.76 -1.20 -0.32
N THR A 62 6.49 -2.36 -0.90
CA THR A 62 7.21 -3.59 -0.57
C THR A 62 8.68 -3.48 -0.95
N ASN A 63 8.99 -2.97 -2.15
CA ASN A 63 10.36 -2.78 -2.61
C ASN A 63 11.12 -1.78 -1.72
N GLN A 64 10.50 -0.64 -1.39
CA GLN A 64 11.10 0.36 -0.50
C GLN A 64 11.34 -0.20 0.90
N SER A 65 10.38 -0.93 1.46
CA SER A 65 10.49 -1.53 2.80
C SER A 65 11.54 -2.63 2.82
N TYR A 66 11.64 -3.43 1.76
CA TYR A 66 12.68 -4.44 1.60
C TYR A 66 14.09 -3.83 1.52
N ARG A 67 14.25 -2.69 0.84
CA ARG A 67 15.51 -1.95 0.85
C ARG A 67 15.91 -1.49 2.25
N MET A 68 14.94 -1.21 3.14
CA MET A 68 15.24 -0.90 4.55
C MET A 68 15.66 -2.15 5.32
N ALA A 69 14.94 -3.27 5.16
CA ALA A 69 15.30 -4.54 5.79
C ALA A 69 16.73 -4.98 5.43
N ILE A 70 17.09 -4.88 4.14
CA ILE A 70 18.44 -5.23 3.67
C ILE A 70 19.52 -4.31 4.26
N ARG A 71 19.23 -3.02 4.49
CA ARG A 71 20.15 -2.13 5.22
C ARG A 71 20.31 -2.55 6.68
N GLY A 72 19.27 -3.14 7.27
CA GLY A 72 19.30 -3.81 8.58
C GLY A 72 19.92 -5.21 8.58
N ASN A 73 20.49 -5.66 7.45
CA ASN A 73 21.09 -6.98 7.28
C ASN A 73 20.10 -8.15 7.42
N THR A 74 18.81 -7.89 7.20
CA THR A 74 17.74 -8.90 7.21
C THR A 74 17.08 -9.00 5.83
N THR A 75 16.50 -10.16 5.54
CA THR A 75 15.67 -10.37 4.34
C THR A 75 14.18 -10.32 4.65
N THR A 76 13.82 -10.26 5.93
CA THR A 76 12.44 -10.20 6.43
C THR A 76 12.04 -8.75 6.58
N VAL A 77 11.00 -8.33 5.85
CA VAL A 77 10.40 -6.99 6.02
C VAL A 77 9.64 -6.95 7.33
N THR A 78 10.02 -6.03 8.21
CA THR A 78 9.36 -5.80 9.49
C THR A 78 8.36 -4.65 9.39
N GLU A 79 7.55 -4.49 10.43
CA GLU A 79 6.62 -3.37 10.51
C GLU A 79 7.34 -2.03 10.62
N ASP A 80 8.50 -1.99 11.28
CA ASP A 80 9.31 -0.78 11.44
C ASP A 80 9.92 -0.31 10.11
N ASP A 81 10.25 -1.24 9.21
CA ASP A 81 10.70 -0.92 7.85
C ASP A 81 9.60 -0.17 7.08
N ILE A 82 8.36 -0.66 7.17
CA ILE A 82 7.18 -0.03 6.56
C ILE A 82 6.88 1.31 7.27
N ALA A 83 7.02 1.34 8.60
CA ALA A 83 6.91 2.53 9.45
C ALA A 83 7.80 3.66 8.90
N HIS A 84 9.07 3.33 8.70
CA HIS A 84 10.08 4.23 8.18
C HIS A 84 9.70 4.75 6.79
N VAL A 85 9.37 3.87 5.85
CA VAL A 85 9.04 4.25 4.47
C VAL A 85 7.90 5.28 4.41
N PHE A 86 6.77 5.07 5.11
CA PHE A 86 5.69 6.07 5.04
C PHE A 86 6.01 7.37 5.79
N ASN A 87 7.00 7.39 6.70
CA ASN A 87 7.41 8.62 7.37
C ASN A 87 8.43 9.44 6.55
N THR A 88 9.16 8.78 5.64
CA THR A 88 10.19 9.42 4.82
C THR A 88 9.71 9.82 3.44
N THR A 89 8.63 9.20 2.95
CA THR A 89 8.11 9.38 1.59
C THR A 89 6.82 10.21 1.64
N PRO A 90 6.85 11.49 1.24
CA PRO A 90 5.70 12.42 1.40
C PRO A 90 4.47 11.99 0.59
N GLU A 91 4.64 11.22 -0.48
CA GLU A 91 3.55 10.66 -1.27
C GLU A 91 2.66 9.70 -0.45
N TYR A 92 3.17 9.19 0.68
CA TYR A 92 2.46 8.28 1.57
C TYR A 92 1.83 8.97 2.80
N ASP A 93 1.86 10.29 2.88
CA ASP A 93 1.30 11.06 4.01
C ASP A 93 -0.19 10.76 4.27
N PHE A 94 -0.94 10.38 3.24
CA PHE A 94 -2.36 9.99 3.37
C PHE A 94 -2.59 8.79 4.29
N LEU A 95 -1.56 7.98 4.57
CA LEU A 95 -1.61 6.81 5.45
C LEU A 95 -1.44 7.15 6.93
N ALA A 96 -1.04 8.38 7.27
CA ALA A 96 -0.82 8.81 8.65
C ALA A 96 -2.07 8.63 9.53
N ILE A 97 -3.27 8.85 8.95
CA ILE A 97 -4.55 8.68 9.65
C ILE A 97 -4.74 7.23 10.10
N LEU A 98 -4.43 6.25 9.24
CA LEU A 98 -4.58 4.83 9.57
C LEU A 98 -3.66 4.39 10.71
N ARG A 99 -2.45 4.97 10.77
CA ARG A 99 -1.49 4.70 11.86
C ARG A 99 -1.96 5.25 13.19
N ALA A 100 -2.51 6.46 13.19
CA ALA A 100 -3.07 7.08 14.39
C ALA A 100 -4.22 6.23 14.96
N LEU A 101 -5.12 5.73 14.11
CA LEU A 101 -6.22 4.84 14.50
C LEU A 101 -5.75 3.49 15.06
N ARG A 102 -4.65 2.94 14.52
CA ARG A 102 -4.08 1.70 15.06
C ARG A 102 -3.48 1.93 16.45
N LYS A 103 -2.79 3.05 16.67
CA LYS A 103 -2.19 3.37 17.97
C LYS A 103 -3.25 3.43 19.08
N SER A 104 -4.40 4.08 18.82
CA SER A 104 -5.51 4.12 19.78
C SER A 104 -6.14 2.75 20.05
N THR A 105 -6.17 1.87 19.05
CA THR A 105 -6.67 0.49 19.21
C THR A 105 -5.75 -0.35 20.10
N ASN A 106 -4.43 -0.19 19.97
CA ASN A 106 -3.47 -0.90 20.81
C ASN A 106 -3.46 -0.38 22.26
N GLU A 107 -3.54 0.94 22.47
CA GLU A 107 -3.64 1.53 23.81
C GLU A 107 -4.91 1.07 24.55
N SER A 108 -6.05 1.03 23.88
CA SER A 108 -7.32 0.54 24.45
C SER A 108 -7.40 -0.98 24.64
N THR A 109 -6.45 -1.74 24.11
CA THR A 109 -6.32 -3.18 24.37
C THR A 109 -5.44 -3.44 25.60
N SER A 110 -4.42 -2.60 25.86
CA SER A 110 -3.61 -2.67 27.08
C SER A 110 -4.34 -2.21 28.35
N GLU A 111 -5.31 -1.29 28.26
CA GLU A 111 -6.11 -0.85 29.42
C GLU A 111 -7.18 -1.86 29.89
N LYS A 112 -7.36 -2.99 29.18
CA LYS A 112 -8.32 -4.04 29.56
C LYS A 112 -7.68 -5.29 30.15
N GLU A 113 -6.35 -5.33 30.26
CA GLU A 113 -5.60 -6.43 30.86
C GLU A 113 -5.00 -6.10 32.24
N GLU A 114 -5.36 -4.95 32.84
CA GLU A 114 -5.03 -4.57 34.23
C GLU A 114 -6.30 -4.44 35.09
#